data_AF-A0A3D0FLB0-F1
#
_entry.id   AF-A0A3D0FLB0-F1
#
_cell.length_a   1.000
_cell.length_b   1.000
_cell.length_c   1.000
_cell.angle_alpha   90.00
_cell.angle_beta   90.00
_cell.angle_gamma   90.00
#
_symmetry.space_group_name_H-M   'P 1'
#
loop_
_entity.id
_entity.type
_entity.pdbx_description
1 polymer ?
#
loop_
_entity_poly.entity_id
_entity_poly.type
_entity_poly.pdbx_seq_one_letter_code
_entity_poly.pdbx_strand_id
1 'polypeptide(L)' 'MDTSESEDFFTRSRLLLGDDAMLRLERKRVILFGVGGVGSWCAEALIRTGLRRLTIVDFDTVSCSNVNRQL' A
#
# COMPACT_ATOMS: atom_id res chain seq x y z
N MET A 1 15.60 -15.79 2.42
CA MET A 1 14.24 -15.60 2.94
C MET A 1 13.34 -16.34 1.98
N ASP A 2 12.71 -17.41 2.48
CA ASP A 2 11.92 -18.35 1.69
C ASP A 2 10.79 -17.62 0.96
N THR A 3 10.80 -17.67 -0.38
CA THR A 3 9.91 -16.95 -1.28
C THR A 3 8.54 -17.62 -1.45
N SER A 4 8.30 -18.77 -0.83
CA SER A 4 7.14 -19.64 -1.09
C SER A 4 5.81 -19.19 -0.46
N GLU A 5 5.81 -18.45 0.66
CA GLU A 5 4.55 -18.00 1.29
C GLU A 5 4.00 -16.67 0.74
N SER A 6 4.83 -15.88 0.07
CA SER A 6 4.45 -14.52 -0.39
C SER A 6 3.61 -14.49 -1.67
N GLU A 7 3.46 -15.62 -2.36
CA GLU A 7 2.71 -15.67 -3.61
C GLU A 7 1.20 -15.53 -3.40
N ASP A 8 0.67 -15.95 -2.24
CA ASP A 8 -0.78 -16.07 -2.02
C ASP A 8 -1.50 -14.71 -1.88
N PHE A 9 -0.91 -13.74 -1.16
CA PHE A 9 -1.57 -12.45 -0.85
C PHE A 9 -1.92 -11.60 -2.09
N PHE A 10 -1.14 -11.72 -3.16
CA PHE A 10 -1.29 -10.88 -4.36
C PHE A 10 -1.83 -11.64 -5.56
N THR A 11 -2.32 -12.88 -5.39
CA THR A 11 -2.81 -13.73 -6.48
C THR A 11 -3.83 -12.99 -7.35
N ARG A 12 -4.82 -12.32 -6.74
CA ARG A 12 -5.84 -11.56 -7.48
C ARG A 12 -5.28 -10.33 -8.19
N SER A 13 -4.41 -9.56 -7.52
CA SER A 13 -3.76 -8.39 -8.11
C SER A 13 -2.88 -8.79 -9.31
N ARG A 14 -2.16 -9.91 -9.19
CA ARG A 14 -1.35 -10.48 -10.27
C ARG A 14 -2.19 -10.96 -11.45
N LEU A 15 -3.30 -11.66 -11.19
CA LEU A 15 -4.23 -12.07 -12.26
C LEU A 15 -4.83 -10.87 -13.01
N LEU A 16 -5.05 -9.75 -12.34
CA LEU A 16 -5.63 -8.54 -12.94
C LEU A 16 -4.59 -7.68 -13.68
N LEU A 17 -3.43 -7.45 -13.07
CA LEU A 17 -2.42 -6.50 -13.55
C LEU A 17 -1.35 -7.18 -14.44
N GLY A 18 -1.19 -8.49 -14.33
CA GLY A 18 -0.15 -9.27 -14.98
C GLY A 18 1.22 -9.19 -14.28
N ASP A 19 2.08 -10.16 -14.59
CA ASP A 19 3.37 -10.30 -13.92
C ASP A 19 4.32 -9.13 -14.14
N ASP A 20 4.34 -8.53 -15.34
CA ASP A 20 5.19 -7.37 -15.63
C ASP A 20 4.84 -6.18 -14.74
N ALA A 21 3.55 -5.86 -14.61
CA ALA A 21 3.10 -4.75 -13.79
C ALA A 21 3.41 -5.00 -12.30
N MET A 22 3.20 -6.24 -11.82
CA MET A 22 3.54 -6.63 -10.45
C MET A 22 5.04 -6.49 -10.16
N LEU A 23 5.91 -6.98 -11.06
CA LEU A 23 7.37 -6.86 -10.93
C LEU A 23 7.83 -5.42 -10.95
N ARG A 24 7.20 -4.59 -11.80
CA ARG A 24 7.48 -3.15 -11.84
C ARG A 24 7.08 -2.49 -10.53
N LEU A 25 5.87 -2.76 -10.02
CA LEU A 25 5.34 -2.19 -8.78
C LEU A 25 6.23 -2.56 -7.58
N GLU A 26 6.70 -3.80 -7.52
CA GLU A 26 7.60 -4.28 -6.47
C GLU A 26 8.90 -3.45 -6.36
N ARG A 27 9.41 -2.97 -7.50
CA ARG A 27 10.66 -2.20 -7.57
C ARG A 27 10.43 -0.70 -7.34
N LYS A 28 9.21 -0.20 -7.50
CA LYS A 28 8.89 1.22 -7.29
C LYS A 28 9.06 1.60 -5.82
N ARG A 29 9.41 2.86 -5.61
CA ARG A 29 9.41 3.52 -4.30
C ARG A 29 8.46 4.70 -4.39
N VAL A 30 7.51 4.77 -3.47
CA VAL A 30 6.52 5.85 -3.40
C VAL A 30 6.71 6.56 -2.06
N ILE A 31 6.61 7.88 -2.07
CA ILE A 31 6.49 8.69 -0.86
C ILE A 31 5.09 9.30 -0.81
N LEU A 32 4.43 9.19 0.33
CA LEU A 32 3.10 9.71 0.58
C LEU A 32 3.17 10.79 1.69
N PHE A 33 2.76 12.00 1.34
CA PHE A 33 2.66 13.12 2.27
C PHE A 33 1.22 13.25 2.77
N GLY A 34 1.02 13.02 4.07
CA GLY A 34 -0.27 12.98 4.73
C GLY A 34 -0.95 11.62 4.66
N VAL A 35 -1.37 11.12 5.81
CA VAL A 35 -2.15 9.88 6.04
C VAL A 35 -3.47 10.24 6.70
N GLY A 36 -4.09 11.32 6.21
CA GLY A 36 -5.43 11.73 6.59
C GLY A 36 -6.52 10.91 5.88
N GLY A 37 -7.72 11.47 5.73
CA GLY A 37 -8.89 10.71 5.24
C GLY A 37 -8.79 10.21 3.79
N VAL A 38 -7.79 10.64 3.04
CA VAL A 38 -7.47 10.10 1.70
C VAL A 38 -6.18 9.30 1.75
N GLY A 39 -5.17 9.82 2.45
CA GLY A 39 -3.85 9.20 2.52
C GLY A 39 -3.87 7.82 3.19
N SER A 40 -4.68 7.61 4.23
CA SER A 40 -4.82 6.32 4.90
C SER A 40 -5.26 5.21 3.94
N TRP A 41 -6.29 5.49 3.14
CA TRP A 41 -6.81 4.58 2.13
C TRP A 41 -5.86 4.42 0.94
N CYS A 42 -5.17 5.50 0.53
CA CYS A 42 -4.16 5.44 -0.51
C CYS A 42 -3.00 4.52 -0.11
N ALA A 43 -2.49 4.67 1.12
CA ALA A 43 -1.43 3.82 1.65
C ALA A 43 -1.86 2.35 1.68
N GLU A 44 -3.07 2.07 2.18
CA GLU A 44 -3.61 0.72 2.25
C GLU A 44 -3.77 0.08 0.87
N ALA A 45 -4.37 0.80 -0.09
CA ALA A 45 -4.57 0.30 -1.44
C ALA A 45 -3.23 0.03 -2.16
N LEU A 46 -2.25 0.92 -2.00
CA LEU A 46 -0.91 0.73 -2.57
C LEU A 46 -0.25 -0.54 -2.04
N ILE A 47 -0.27 -0.74 -0.73
CA ILE A 47 0.33 -1.91 -0.08
C ILE A 47 -0.40 -3.19 -0.51
N ARG A 48 -1.74 -3.20 -0.50
CA ARG A 48 -2.55 -4.36 -0.93
C ARG A 48 -2.40 -4.72 -2.40
N THR A 49 -1.99 -3.78 -3.24
CA THR A 49 -1.75 -4.02 -4.67
C THR A 49 -0.35 -4.57 -4.94
N GLY A 50 0.54 -4.61 -3.95
CA GLY A 50 1.88 -5.19 -4.08
C GLY A 50 3.02 -4.17 -4.11
N LEU A 51 2.76 -2.89 -3.77
CA LEU A 51 3.83 -1.93 -3.54
C LEU A 51 4.63 -2.34 -2.30
N ARG A 52 5.93 -2.60 -2.46
CA ARG A 52 6.79 -3.06 -1.36
C ARG A 52 7.55 -1.94 -0.63
N ARG A 53 7.59 -0.74 -1.19
CA ARG A 53 8.41 0.37 -0.68
C ARG A 53 7.60 1.65 -0.65
N LEU A 54 6.99 1.93 0.49
CA LEU A 54 6.25 3.14 0.78
C LEU A 54 6.92 3.91 1.92
N THR A 55 7.24 5.17 1.69
CA THR A 55 7.64 6.12 2.73
C THR A 55 6.45 7.01 3.05
N ILE A 56 6.15 7.16 4.34
CA ILE A 56 5.07 8.01 4.81
C ILE A 56 5.66 9.21 5.53
N VAL A 57 5.11 10.39 5.24
CA VAL A 57 5.42 11.63 5.95
C VAL A 57 4.10 12.21 6.43
N ASP A 58 3.86 12.16 7.73
CA ASP A 58 2.74 12.83 8.39
C ASP A 58 3.22 13.40 9.73
N PHE A 59 2.73 14.59 10.06
CA PHE A 59 3.04 15.25 11.33
C PHE A 59 1.91 15.11 12.35
N ASP A 60 0.71 14.71 11.90
CA ASP A 60 -0.48 14.67 12.75
C ASP A 60 -0.52 13.42 13.65
N THR A 61 -1.38 13.46 14.67
CA THR A 61 -1.67 12.34 15.58
C THR A 61 -3.12 11.90 15.45
N VAL A 62 -3.38 10.61 15.61
CA VAL A 62 -4.75 10.08 15.55
C VAL A 62 -5.60 10.65 16.68
N SER A 63 -6.79 11.13 16.34
CA SER A 63 -7.80 11.66 17.24
C SER A 63 -9.17 11.01 17.00
N CYS A 64 -10.04 11.02 18.01
CA CYS A 64 -11.41 10.47 17.92
C CYS A 64 -12.21 11.07 16.75
N SER A 65 -11.96 12.34 16.42
CA SER A 65 -12.64 13.01 15.31
C SER A 65 -12.28 12.42 13.94
N ASN A 66 -11.22 11.61 13.82
CA ASN A 66 -10.76 11.03 12.56
C ASN A 66 -11.48 9.74 12.19
N VAL A 67 -12.11 9.05 13.14
CA VAL A 67 -12.73 7.71 12.98
C VAL A 67 -13.74 7.66 11.84
N ASN A 68 -14.40 8.77 11.52
CA ASN A 68 -15.39 8.83 10.46
C ASN A 68 -14.80 8.83 9.04
N ARG A 69 -13.48 8.98 8.87
CA ARG A 69 -12.87 9.19 7.54
C ARG A 69 -11.45 8.66 7.36
N GLN A 70 -10.71 8.41 8.44
CA GLN A 70 -9.36 7.82 8.37
C GLN A 70 -9.46 6.32 8.67
N LEU A 71 -8.77 5.53 7.85
CA LEU A 71 -8.68 4.08 7.97
C LEU A 71 -7.77 3.70 9.13
#